data_AF-A0A520IS42-F1
#
_entry.id   AF-A0A520IS42-F1
#
_cell.length_a   1.000
_cell.length_b   1.000
_cell.length_c   1.000
_cell.angle_alpha   90.00
_cell.angle_beta   90.00
_cell.angle_gamma   90.00
#
_symmetry.space_group_name_H-M   'P 1'
#
loop_
_entity.id
_entity.type
_entity.pdbx_description
1 polymer ?
#
loop_
_entity_poly.entity_id
_entity_poly.type
_entity_poly.pdbx_seq_one_letter_code
_entity_poly.pdbx_strand_id
1 'polypeptide(L)'
;MFKKYILIAVLSMAASPLWAKDYKASLFGIHSDGTTLNTKSIQFAIDFISAKGGGRLVFYVGRYLTGSLNMKSNVELRLEEGAVLLGSLNPYDYDKKTWTALLFATDVENVAVTGKGIIDGQGKLVARNVVDNIEKGLLVDSYKYGRPSEANRPMLF
;
A
#
# COMPACT_ATOMS: atom_id res chain seq x y z
N MET A 1 25.53 1.40 -55.04
CA MET A 1 26.27 1.26 -53.76
C MET A 1 25.77 2.16 -52.61
N PHE A 2 24.64 2.87 -52.73
CA PHE A 2 24.17 3.82 -51.69
C PHE A 2 22.98 3.36 -50.82
N LYS A 3 22.38 2.20 -51.09
CA LYS A 3 21.14 1.73 -50.42
C LYS A 3 21.36 0.83 -49.18
N LYS A 4 22.61 0.47 -48.84
CA LYS A 4 22.90 -0.49 -47.77
C LYS A 4 23.14 0.13 -46.39
N TYR A 5 23.27 1.44 -46.29
CA TYR A 5 23.59 2.14 -45.02
C TYR A 5 22.38 2.82 -44.34
N ILE A 6 21.21 2.87 -45.00
CA ILE A 6 20.01 3.50 -44.43
C ILE A 6 19.35 2.61 -43.35
N LEU A 7 19.69 1.31 -43.26
CA LEU A 7 19.08 0.39 -42.30
C LEU A 7 19.78 0.32 -40.92
N ILE A 8 20.91 0.99 -40.72
CA ILE A 8 21.68 0.92 -39.45
C ILE A 8 21.56 2.21 -38.62
N ALA A 9 20.96 3.27 -39.17
CA ALA A 9 20.86 4.57 -38.49
C ALA A 9 19.65 4.72 -37.54
N VAL A 10 18.74 3.73 -37.45
CA VAL A 10 17.53 3.82 -36.60
C VAL A 10 17.72 3.18 -35.21
N LEU A 11 18.83 2.45 -34.98
CA LEU A 11 19.11 1.79 -33.70
C LEU A 11 20.02 2.62 -32.78
N SER A 12 19.82 3.93 -32.75
CA SER A 12 20.42 4.83 -31.76
C SER A 12 19.34 5.72 -31.14
N MET A 13 18.20 5.13 -30.80
CA MET A 13 17.30 5.73 -29.82
C MET A 13 18.03 5.61 -28.49
N ALA A 14 18.63 6.72 -28.05
CA ALA A 14 19.25 6.81 -26.74
C ALA A 14 18.26 6.28 -25.70
N ALA A 15 18.58 5.14 -25.09
CA ALA A 15 17.85 4.64 -23.95
C ALA A 15 18.11 5.63 -22.81
N SER A 16 17.27 6.66 -22.72
CA SER A 16 17.23 7.48 -21.52
C SER A 16 16.98 6.54 -20.34
N PRO A 17 17.77 6.61 -19.26
CA PRO A 17 17.47 5.83 -18.08
C PRO A 17 16.05 6.19 -17.64
N LEU A 18 15.13 5.25 -17.75
CA LEU A 18 13.75 5.41 -17.32
C LEU A 18 13.74 5.33 -15.79
N TRP A 19 14.24 6.38 -15.14
CA TRP A 19 14.16 6.46 -13.68
C TRP A 19 12.71 6.73 -13.29
N ALA A 20 12.18 5.85 -12.43
CA ALA A 20 10.87 6.06 -11.84
C ALA A 20 10.89 7.38 -11.06
N LYS A 21 9.91 8.24 -11.35
CA LYS A 21 9.80 9.56 -10.72
C LYS A 21 9.42 9.43 -9.25
N ASP A 22 10.08 10.21 -8.39
CA ASP A 22 9.83 10.21 -6.96
C ASP A 22 8.75 11.22 -6.55
N TYR A 23 7.86 10.73 -5.70
CA TYR A 23 6.78 11.48 -5.09
C TYR A 23 6.91 11.33 -3.57
N LYS A 24 7.29 12.41 -2.88
CA LYS A 24 7.42 12.38 -1.42
C LYS A 24 6.03 12.30 -0.79
N ALA A 25 5.82 11.35 0.12
CA ALA A 25 4.53 11.17 0.79
C ALA A 25 4.04 12.46 1.47
N SER A 26 4.92 13.23 2.08
CA SER A 26 4.59 14.49 2.75
C SER A 26 3.91 15.54 1.85
N LEU A 27 4.10 15.47 0.53
CA LEU A 27 3.48 16.39 -0.43
C LEU A 27 2.00 16.07 -0.69
N PHE A 28 1.50 14.94 -0.21
CA PHE A 28 0.10 14.50 -0.34
C PHE A 28 -0.68 14.65 0.98
N GLY A 29 -0.14 15.37 1.96
CA GLY A 29 -0.77 15.47 3.29
C GLY A 29 -0.73 14.15 4.05
N ILE A 30 0.34 13.36 3.86
CA ILE A 30 0.59 12.12 4.61
C ILE A 30 1.50 12.47 5.79
N HIS A 31 1.04 12.16 7.00
CA HIS A 31 1.69 12.49 8.26
C HIS A 31 2.36 11.25 8.87
N SER A 32 3.57 11.42 9.42
CA SER A 32 4.42 10.34 9.94
C SER A 32 4.41 10.22 11.48
N ASP A 33 3.35 10.70 12.12
CA ASP A 33 3.18 10.80 13.58
C ASP A 33 2.71 9.50 14.27
N GLY A 34 2.34 8.48 13.50
CA GLY A 34 1.80 7.21 13.99
C GLY A 34 0.36 7.27 14.52
N THR A 35 -0.32 8.41 14.42
CA THR A 35 -1.67 8.62 14.96
C THR A 35 -2.67 9.11 13.91
N THR A 36 -2.21 9.88 12.92
CA THR A 36 -3.05 10.38 11.84
C THR A 36 -3.37 9.26 10.86
N LEU A 37 -4.66 8.99 10.64
CA LEU A 37 -5.10 7.96 9.69
C LEU A 37 -4.93 8.47 8.25
N ASN A 38 -3.89 7.96 7.58
CA ASN A 38 -3.46 8.44 6.27
C ASN A 38 -4.10 7.72 5.09
N THR A 39 -5.02 6.77 5.31
CA THR A 39 -5.55 5.85 4.29
C THR A 39 -5.99 6.58 3.02
N LYS A 40 -6.77 7.66 3.15
CA LYS A 40 -7.28 8.43 2.02
C LYS A 40 -6.17 9.19 1.28
N SER A 41 -5.24 9.81 2.02
CA SER A 41 -4.13 10.57 1.44
C SER A 41 -3.16 9.64 0.69
N ILE A 42 -2.86 8.46 1.25
CA ILE A 42 -2.00 7.47 0.60
C ILE A 42 -2.70 6.90 -0.63
N GLN A 43 -3.98 6.55 -0.55
CA GLN A 43 -4.73 6.05 -1.70
C GLN A 43 -4.78 7.09 -2.83
N PHE A 44 -5.05 8.35 -2.50
CA PHE A 44 -5.02 9.44 -3.47
C PHE A 44 -3.64 9.59 -4.14
N ALA A 45 -2.56 9.48 -3.35
CA ALA A 45 -1.20 9.55 -3.90
C ALA A 45 -0.92 8.38 -4.87
N ILE A 46 -1.31 7.15 -4.52
CA ILE A 46 -1.19 5.98 -5.39
C ILE A 46 -1.95 6.20 -6.71
N ASP A 47 -3.21 6.63 -6.62
CA ASP A 47 -4.06 6.87 -7.79
C ASP A 47 -3.48 7.97 -8.69
N PHE A 48 -3.03 9.08 -8.09
CA PHE A 48 -2.41 10.19 -8.79
C PHE A 48 -1.13 9.77 -9.53
N ILE A 49 -0.25 9.01 -8.88
CA ILE A 49 1.03 8.57 -9.46
C ILE A 49 0.77 7.64 -10.65
N SER A 50 -0.15 6.67 -10.49
CA SER A 50 -0.54 5.78 -11.59
C SER A 50 -1.11 6.57 -12.77
N ALA A 51 -2.00 7.52 -12.52
CA ALA A 51 -2.57 8.40 -13.55
C ALA A 51 -1.52 9.29 -14.26
N LYS A 52 -0.35 9.51 -13.66
CA LYS A 52 0.79 10.23 -14.25
C LYS A 52 1.78 9.32 -14.99
N GLY A 53 1.44 8.05 -15.20
CA GLY A 53 2.28 7.07 -15.88
C GLY A 53 3.22 6.28 -14.96
N GLY A 54 3.03 6.38 -13.64
CA GLY A 54 3.78 5.63 -12.65
C GLY A 54 4.87 6.43 -11.94
N GLY A 55 5.54 5.76 -11.00
CA GLY A 55 6.56 6.34 -10.14
C GLY A 55 6.61 5.71 -8.77
N ARG A 56 7.43 6.30 -7.90
CA ARG A 56 7.67 5.82 -6.53
C ARG A 56 7.05 6.78 -5.53
N LEU A 57 6.15 6.29 -4.69
CA LEU A 57 5.68 7.00 -3.51
C LEU A 57 6.64 6.72 -2.36
N VAL A 58 7.40 7.74 -1.96
CA VAL A 58 8.53 7.63 -1.02
C VAL A 58 8.12 8.07 0.38
N PHE A 59 8.26 7.15 1.33
CA PHE A 59 8.08 7.34 2.76
C PHE A 59 9.44 7.41 3.42
N TYR A 60 9.67 8.47 4.20
CA TYR A 60 10.88 8.66 4.98
C TYR A 60 10.64 8.21 6.44
N VAL A 61 11.59 8.50 7.32
CA VAL A 61 11.50 8.12 8.74
C VAL A 61 10.18 8.55 9.40
N GLY A 62 9.61 7.63 10.19
CA GLY A 62 8.39 7.86 10.97
C GLY A 62 7.34 6.76 10.77
N ARG A 63 6.17 6.94 11.38
CA ARG A 63 5.10 5.93 11.41
C ARG A 63 3.87 6.45 10.69
N TYR A 64 3.39 5.71 9.70
CA TYR A 64 2.29 6.11 8.84
C TYR A 64 1.09 5.19 9.09
N LEU A 65 0.19 5.62 9.98
CA LEU A 65 -1.02 4.86 10.30
C LEU A 65 -1.94 4.81 9.08
N THR A 66 -2.39 3.61 8.70
CA THR A 66 -3.26 3.40 7.55
C THR A 66 -4.14 2.17 7.71
N GLY A 67 -5.32 2.22 7.08
CA GLY A 67 -6.13 1.06 6.77
C GLY A 67 -5.68 0.38 5.48
N SER A 68 -6.58 -0.35 4.82
CA SER A 68 -6.29 -1.01 3.54
C SER A 68 -5.96 -0.01 2.44
N LEU A 69 -4.95 -0.34 1.62
CA LEU A 69 -4.56 0.40 0.43
C LEU A 69 -4.67 -0.51 -0.79
N ASN A 70 -5.18 0.04 -1.88
CA ASN A 70 -5.29 -0.65 -3.16
C ASN A 70 -4.20 -0.10 -4.10
N MET A 71 -3.18 -0.90 -4.36
CA MET A 71 -2.11 -0.61 -5.30
C MET A 71 -2.64 -0.44 -6.72
N LYS A 72 -1.94 0.35 -7.52
CA LYS A 72 -2.24 0.61 -8.93
C LYS A 72 -1.02 0.31 -9.80
N SER A 73 -1.25 0.00 -11.08
CA SER A 73 -0.16 -0.34 -12.00
C SER A 73 0.88 0.77 -12.09
N ASN A 74 2.14 0.37 -12.25
CA ASN A 74 3.31 1.25 -12.36
C ASN A 74 3.62 2.08 -11.09
N VAL A 75 3.07 1.71 -9.93
CA VAL A 75 3.34 2.38 -8.66
C VAL A 75 4.22 1.52 -7.77
N GLU A 76 5.30 2.12 -7.27
CA GLU A 76 6.16 1.56 -6.23
C GLU A 76 5.91 2.26 -4.89
N LEU A 77 5.69 1.51 -3.81
CA LEU A 77 5.80 2.02 -2.45
C LEU A 77 7.26 1.86 -1.98
N ARG A 78 7.94 2.97 -1.74
CA ARG A 78 9.32 2.99 -1.26
C ARG A 78 9.34 3.38 0.21
N LEU A 79 9.62 2.43 1.09
CA LEU A 79 9.78 2.65 2.53
C LEU A 79 11.27 2.80 2.85
N GLU A 80 11.75 4.02 3.04
CA GLU A 80 13.14 4.25 3.44
C GLU A 80 13.42 3.72 4.86
N GLU A 81 14.70 3.62 5.19
CA GLU A 81 15.13 3.15 6.52
C GLU A 81 14.49 3.99 7.64
N GLY A 82 13.86 3.31 8.61
CA GLY A 82 13.11 3.95 9.69
C GLY A 82 11.67 4.37 9.35
N ALA A 83 11.21 4.19 8.11
CA ALA A 83 9.79 4.33 7.75
C ALA A 83 9.00 3.09 8.20
N VAL A 84 7.84 3.29 8.79
CA VAL A 84 6.92 2.21 9.18
C VAL A 84 5.53 2.49 8.60
N LEU A 85 5.08 1.64 7.69
CA LEU A 85 3.67 1.60 7.29
C LEU A 85 2.90 0.81 8.35
N LEU A 86 2.09 1.50 9.15
CA LEU A 86 1.48 0.96 10.36
C LEU A 86 -0.01 0.68 10.13
N GLY A 87 -0.43 -0.56 10.30
CA GLY A 87 -1.83 -0.96 10.21
C GLY A 87 -2.68 -0.37 11.33
N SER A 88 -3.87 0.12 11.00
CA SER A 88 -4.84 0.60 11.99
C SER A 88 -5.27 -0.50 12.96
N LEU A 89 -5.49 -0.12 14.21
CA LEU A 89 -6.08 -1.03 15.19
C LEU A 89 -7.61 -1.16 15.05
N ASN A 90 -8.23 -0.29 14.25
CA ASN A 90 -9.66 -0.32 14.01
C ASN A 90 -10.00 -1.31 12.88
N PRO A 91 -10.71 -2.42 13.15
CA PRO A 91 -11.04 -3.41 12.12
C PRO A 91 -11.94 -2.87 11.00
N TYR A 92 -12.61 -1.73 11.20
CA TYR A 92 -13.44 -1.08 10.18
C TYR A 92 -12.65 -0.24 9.18
N ASP A 93 -11.35 0.02 9.43
CA ASP A 93 -10.50 0.76 8.48
C ASP A 93 -9.97 -0.14 7.34
N TYR A 94 -10.30 -1.43 7.37
CA TYR A 94 -9.86 -2.42 6.39
C TYR A 94 -10.97 -2.79 5.42
N ASP A 95 -10.59 -2.90 4.14
CA ASP A 95 -11.49 -3.38 3.10
C ASP A 95 -11.78 -4.87 3.32
N LYS A 96 -13.05 -5.21 3.51
CA LYS A 96 -13.54 -6.59 3.56
C LYS A 96 -13.91 -7.05 2.16
N LYS A 97 -12.94 -7.62 1.43
CA LYS A 97 -13.19 -8.37 0.19
C LYS A 97 -13.33 -9.86 0.52
N THR A 98 -12.94 -10.76 -0.40
CA THR A 98 -12.76 -12.19 -0.08
C THR A 98 -11.73 -12.41 1.03
N TRP A 99 -10.73 -11.52 1.10
CA TRP A 99 -9.66 -11.52 2.10
C TRP A 99 -9.50 -10.11 2.67
N THR A 100 -8.84 -10.00 3.83
CA THR A 100 -8.45 -8.71 4.44
C THR A 100 -6.93 -8.55 4.35
N ALA A 101 -6.46 -7.42 3.80
CA ALA A 101 -5.04 -7.12 3.67
C ALA A 101 -4.77 -5.62 3.91
N LEU A 102 -3.56 -5.30 4.35
CA LEU A 102 -3.10 -3.90 4.43
C LEU A 102 -2.80 -3.34 3.04
N LEU A 103 -2.23 -4.17 2.16
CA LEU A 103 -1.96 -3.85 0.76
C LEU A 103 -2.65 -4.86 -0.15
N PHE A 104 -3.50 -4.37 -1.05
CA PHE A 104 -4.08 -5.14 -2.14
C PHE A 104 -3.42 -4.78 -3.46
N ALA A 105 -3.13 -5.77 -4.30
CA ALA A 105 -2.68 -5.60 -5.68
C ALA A 105 -3.47 -6.57 -6.56
N THR A 106 -4.64 -6.14 -7.03
CA THR A 106 -5.56 -6.97 -7.83
C THR A 106 -5.59 -6.45 -9.26
N ASP A 107 -5.32 -7.33 -10.23
CA ASP A 107 -5.32 -7.01 -11.67
C ASP A 107 -4.44 -5.81 -12.04
N VAL A 108 -3.23 -5.75 -11.47
CA VAL A 108 -2.24 -4.68 -11.68
C VAL A 108 -0.90 -5.23 -12.12
N GLU A 109 -0.14 -4.42 -12.83
CA GLU A 109 1.19 -4.75 -13.38
C GLU A 109 2.25 -3.73 -12.94
N ASN A 110 3.52 -4.16 -12.91
CA ASN A 110 4.66 -3.31 -12.55
C ASN A 110 4.50 -2.61 -11.19
N VAL A 111 4.05 -3.36 -10.19
CA VAL A 111 3.90 -2.90 -8.80
C VAL A 111 5.07 -3.40 -7.96
N ALA A 112 5.59 -2.54 -7.09
CA ALA A 112 6.67 -2.92 -6.19
C ALA A 112 6.48 -2.32 -4.78
N VAL A 113 7.02 -3.02 -3.79
CA VAL A 113 7.23 -2.50 -2.44
C VAL A 113 8.71 -2.69 -2.15
N THR A 114 9.44 -1.60 -1.94
CA THR A 114 10.89 -1.65 -1.78
C THR A 114 11.37 -0.75 -0.65
N GLY A 115 12.67 -0.85 -0.35
CA GLY A 115 13.34 -0.08 0.70
C GLY A 115 13.62 -0.92 1.94
N LYS A 116 14.09 -0.26 3.00
CA LYS A 116 14.50 -0.90 4.26
C LYS A 116 13.53 -0.64 5.42
N GLY A 117 12.42 0.03 5.15
CA GLY A 117 11.38 0.27 6.12
C GLY A 117 10.58 -0.99 6.47
N ILE A 118 9.57 -0.81 7.31
CA ILE A 118 8.78 -1.88 7.90
C ILE A 118 7.32 -1.72 7.50
N ILE A 119 6.65 -2.84 7.21
CA ILE A 119 5.20 -2.93 7.20
C ILE A 119 4.79 -3.67 8.46
N ASP A 120 4.06 -3.00 9.35
CA ASP A 120 3.60 -3.54 10.63
C ASP A 120 2.07 -3.61 10.62
N GLY A 121 1.52 -4.80 10.37
CA GLY A 121 0.08 -5.01 10.30
C GLY A 121 -0.63 -5.06 11.66
N GLN A 122 0.11 -5.07 12.78
CA GLN A 122 -0.42 -5.15 14.15
C GLN A 122 -1.43 -6.30 14.39
N GLY A 123 -1.27 -7.43 13.69
CA GLY A 123 -2.26 -8.51 13.59
C GLY A 123 -2.88 -8.97 14.91
N LYS A 124 -2.03 -9.22 15.91
CA LYS A 124 -2.47 -9.63 17.26
C LYS A 124 -3.39 -8.62 17.94
N LEU A 125 -3.10 -7.32 17.78
CA LEU A 125 -3.90 -6.25 18.39
C LEU A 125 -5.22 -6.06 17.65
N VAL A 126 -5.19 -6.11 16.31
CA VAL A 126 -6.40 -6.05 15.49
C VAL A 126 -7.33 -7.22 15.82
N ALA A 127 -6.80 -8.45 15.96
CA ALA A 127 -7.57 -9.63 16.34
C ALA A 127 -8.26 -9.49 17.70
N ARG A 128 -7.57 -8.90 18.69
CA ARG A 128 -8.16 -8.61 20.00
C ARG A 128 -9.28 -7.57 19.88
N ASN A 129 -9.05 -6.50 19.14
CA ASN A 129 -10.06 -5.48 18.95
C ASN A 129 -11.32 -6.02 18.25
N VAL A 130 -11.21 -6.97 17.34
CA VAL A 130 -12.39 -7.64 16.77
C VAL A 130 -13.20 -8.34 17.86
N VAL A 131 -12.56 -9.11 18.73
CA VAL A 131 -13.24 -9.79 19.84
C VAL A 131 -13.90 -8.79 20.77
N ASP A 132 -13.17 -7.74 21.16
CA ASP A 132 -13.71 -6.67 22.02
C ASP A 132 -14.94 -5.99 21.39
N ASN A 133 -14.95 -5.77 20.07
CA ASN A 133 -16.09 -5.20 19.37
C ASN A 133 -17.30 -6.16 19.32
N ILE A 134 -17.07 -7.48 19.24
CA ILE A 134 -18.14 -8.48 19.33
C ILE A 134 -18.74 -8.48 20.73
N GLU A 135 -17.91 -8.51 21.77
CA GLU A 135 -18.35 -8.55 23.16
C GLU A 135 -19.11 -7.28 23.57
N LYS A 136 -18.73 -6.12 23.01
CA LYS A 136 -19.43 -4.85 23.20
C LYS A 136 -20.73 -4.73 22.37
N GLY A 137 -21.03 -5.70 21.52
CA GLY A 137 -22.18 -5.66 20.61
C GLY A 137 -22.03 -4.67 19.45
N LEU A 138 -20.82 -4.16 19.21
CA LEU A 138 -20.50 -3.24 18.11
C LEU A 138 -20.29 -3.97 16.79
N LEU A 139 -19.95 -5.26 16.85
CA LEU A 139 -19.77 -6.13 15.70
C LEU A 139 -20.63 -7.40 15.85
N VAL A 140 -21.53 -7.63 14.91
CA VAL A 140 -22.37 -8.84 14.89
C VAL A 140 -21.58 -10.01 14.30
N ASP A 141 -21.43 -11.07 15.08
CA ASP A 141 -20.75 -12.30 14.68
C ASP A 141 -21.43 -13.51 15.33
N SER A 142 -21.39 -14.66 14.68
CA SER A 142 -21.90 -15.93 15.25
C SER A 142 -21.15 -16.39 16.51
N TYR A 143 -19.93 -15.87 16.69
CA TYR A 143 -18.97 -16.07 17.77
C TYR A 143 -19.04 -17.46 18.41
N LYS A 144 -18.34 -18.42 17.79
CA LYS A 144 -18.36 -19.84 18.21
C LYS A 144 -16.98 -20.27 18.69
N TYR A 145 -16.97 -21.09 19.75
CA TYR A 145 -15.73 -21.69 20.30
C TYR A 145 -14.66 -20.67 20.71
N GLY A 146 -15.08 -19.49 21.19
CA GLY A 146 -14.17 -18.41 21.61
C GLY A 146 -13.42 -17.75 20.45
N ARG A 147 -13.99 -17.78 19.24
CA ARG A 147 -13.37 -17.23 18.03
C ARG A 147 -14.41 -16.53 17.14
N PRO A 148 -14.04 -15.39 16.51
CA PRO A 148 -14.84 -14.79 15.45
C PRO A 148 -15.03 -15.75 14.27
N SER A 149 -16.13 -15.58 13.54
CA SER A 149 -16.34 -16.24 12.24
C SER A 149 -15.26 -15.82 11.23
N GLU A 150 -15.05 -16.63 10.19
CA GLU A 150 -14.04 -16.36 9.16
C GLU A 150 -14.20 -14.99 8.51
N ALA A 151 -15.44 -14.53 8.34
CA ALA A 151 -15.76 -13.22 7.76
C ALA A 151 -15.26 -12.03 8.59
N ASN A 152 -15.03 -12.22 9.89
CA ASN A 152 -14.61 -11.15 10.80
C ASN A 152 -13.21 -11.36 11.36
N ARG A 153 -12.52 -12.45 11.01
CA ARG A 153 -11.12 -12.65 11.41
C ARG A 153 -10.24 -11.67 10.64
N PRO A 154 -9.39 -10.88 11.33
CA PRO A 154 -8.37 -10.11 10.63
C PRO A 154 -7.33 -11.10 10.11
N MET A 155 -7.14 -11.13 8.79
CA MET A 155 -6.17 -11.99 8.10
C MET A 155 -4.80 -11.31 7.99
N LEU A 156 -4.50 -10.45 8.96
CA LEU A 156 -3.30 -9.65 9.05
C LEU A 156 -2.43 -10.34 10.11
N PHE A 157 -1.38 -11.03 9.68
CA PHE A 157 -0.41 -11.67 10.58
C PHE A 157 0.79 -10.77 10.78
#